data_AF-A0A838F803-F1
#
_entry.id   AF-A0A838F803-F1
#
_cell.length_a   1.000
_cell.length_b   1.000
_cell.length_c   1.000
_cell.angle_alpha   90.00
_cell.angle_beta   90.00
_cell.angle_gamma   90.00
#
_symmetry.space_group_name_H-M   'P 1'
#
loop_
_entity.id
_entity.type
_entity.pdbx_description
1 polymer ?
#
loop_
_entity_poly.entity_id
_entity_poly.type
_entity_poly.pdbx_seq_one_letter_code
_entity_poly.pdbx_strand_id
1 'polypeptide(L)'
;MSFTEVLEVAGFPTEKLNIGTVTDEFNHQTKTEEWRYGNNQLIVIVNDTVTSIDADVESTNQKIQHIIDSARAAGDTMPMITPGD
;
A
#
# COMPACT_ATOMS: atom_id res chain seq x y z
N MET A 1 -5.50 0.23 15.51
CA MET A 1 -4.11 -0.12 15.82
C MET A 1 -3.24 1.05 15.41
N SER A 2 -2.48 1.62 16.33
CA SER A 2 -1.54 2.70 16.04
C SER A 2 -0.25 2.14 15.47
N PHE A 3 0.54 2.96 14.76
CA PHE A 3 1.86 2.51 14.30
C PHE A 3 2.79 2.13 15.47
N THR A 4 2.59 2.73 16.66
CA THR A 4 3.41 2.43 17.84
C THR A 4 3.16 1.01 18.34
N GLU A 5 1.91 0.56 18.37
CA GLU A 5 1.56 -0.82 18.71
C GLU A 5 2.19 -1.83 17.72
N VAL A 6 2.29 -1.47 16.44
CA VAL A 6 2.99 -2.30 15.44
C VAL A 6 4.48 -2.37 15.73
N LEU A 7 5.12 -1.26 16.08
CA LEU A 7 6.55 -1.25 16.43
C LEU A 7 6.85 -2.13 17.66
N GLU A 8 5.94 -2.15 18.63
CA GLU A 8 6.09 -2.98 19.84
C GLU A 8 5.98 -4.48 19.54
N VAL A 9 5.12 -4.87 18.60
CA VAL A 9 4.85 -6.29 18.29
C VAL A 9 5.77 -6.82 17.19
N ALA A 10 5.94 -6.07 16.10
CA ALA A 10 6.66 -6.49 14.90
C ALA A 10 8.09 -5.92 14.82
N GLY A 11 8.43 -4.94 15.65
CA GLY A 11 9.72 -4.25 15.62
C GLY A 11 9.79 -3.18 14.52
N PHE A 12 11.01 -2.77 14.18
CA PHE A 12 11.22 -1.77 13.13
C PHE A 12 11.15 -2.41 11.73
N PRO A 13 10.49 -1.74 10.76
CA PRO A 13 10.49 -2.23 9.39
C PRO A 13 11.88 -2.15 8.78
N THR A 14 12.12 -3.02 7.79
CA THR A 14 13.35 -3.04 6.99
C THR A 14 13.42 -1.83 6.08
N GLU A 15 12.28 -1.40 5.55
CA GLU A 15 12.18 -0.23 4.67
C GLU A 15 10.93 0.57 4.98
N LYS A 16 11.04 1.89 4.84
CA LYS A 16 9.93 2.84 4.94
C LYS A 16 9.86 3.63 3.65
N LEU A 17 8.73 3.56 2.97
CA LEU A 17 8.46 4.29 1.74
C LEU A 17 7.33 5.30 1.99
N ASN A 18 7.56 6.56 1.63
CA ASN A 18 6.50 7.55 1.61
C ASN A 18 5.76 7.43 0.27
N ILE A 19 4.49 7.04 0.32
CA ILE A 19 3.64 6.86 -0.87
C ILE A 19 3.10 8.21 -1.34
N GLY A 20 2.85 9.13 -0.41
CA GLY A 20 2.44 10.48 -0.74
C GLY A 20 1.78 11.21 0.42
N THR A 21 1.61 12.52 0.21
CA THR A 21 0.85 13.39 1.11
C THR A 21 -0.22 14.10 0.29
N VAL A 22 -1.47 13.99 0.72
CA VAL A 22 -2.61 14.69 0.13
C VAL A 22 -3.06 15.78 1.09
N THR A 23 -3.25 17.00 0.60
CA THR A 23 -3.78 18.12 1.38
C THR A 23 -5.20 18.42 0.94
N ASP A 24 -6.14 18.53 1.88
CA ASP A 24 -7.53 18.91 1.57
C ASP A 24 -7.73 20.44 1.47
N GLU A 25 -8.95 20.87 1.12
CA GLU A 25 -9.32 22.28 0.99
C GLU A 25 -9.28 23.06 2.32
N PHE A 26 -9.19 22.36 3.45
CA PHE A 26 -9.11 22.91 4.80
C PHE A 26 -7.67 22.89 5.35
N ASN A 27 -6.67 22.57 4.52
CA ASN A 27 -5.25 22.39 4.87
C ASN A 27 -4.96 21.20 5.80
N HIS A 28 -5.85 20.22 5.93
CA HIS A 28 -5.50 18.97 6.58
C HIS A 28 -4.63 18.12 5.65
N GLN A 29 -3.50 17.65 6.19
CA GLN A 29 -2.61 16.76 5.47
C GLN A 29 -2.90 15.32 5.85
N THR A 30 -3.04 14.48 4.82
CA THR A 30 -3.11 13.04 4.94
C THR A 30 -1.85 12.44 4.35
N LYS A 31 -1.00 11.89 5.22
CA LYS A 31 0.25 11.24 4.85
C LYS A 31 0.04 9.73 4.81
N THR A 32 0.46 9.12 3.70
CA THR A 32 0.43 7.67 3.51
C THR A 32 1.85 7.13 3.43
N GLU A 33 2.16 6.16 4.29
CA GLU A 33 3.44 5.47 4.33
C GLU A 33 3.24 3.96 4.16
N GLU A 34 4.22 3.33 3.54
CA GLU A 34 4.31 1.88 3.40
C GLU A 34 5.56 1.40 4.14
N TRP A 35 5.37 0.42 5.01
CA TRP A 35 6.42 -0.15 5.84
C TRP A 35 6.59 -1.62 5.46
N ARG A 36 7.80 -1.98 5.03
CA ARG A 36 8.11 -3.35 4.59
C ARG A 36 8.92 -4.08 5.66
N TYR A 37 8.51 -5.31 5.95
CA TYR A 37 9.18 -6.19 6.91
C TYR A 37 9.74 -7.40 6.16
N GLY A 38 11.07 -7.44 6.00
CA GLY A 38 11.71 -8.40 5.12
C GLY A 38 11.20 -8.29 3.68
N ASN A 39 11.03 -9.43 3.02
CA ASN A 39 10.69 -9.48 1.59
C ASN A 39 9.21 -9.73 1.30
N ASN A 40 8.41 -10.13 2.30
CA ASN A 40 7.05 -10.64 2.04
C ASN A 40 5.94 -10.02 2.90
N GLN A 41 6.26 -9.08 3.78
CA GLN A 41 5.29 -8.45 4.67
C GLN A 41 5.29 -6.94 4.49
N LEU A 42 4.10 -6.35 4.51
CA LEU A 42 3.86 -4.95 4.24
C LEU A 42 2.74 -4.42 5.12
N ILE A 43 2.90 -3.18 5.56
CA ILE A 43 1.89 -2.47 6.34
C ILE A 43 1.71 -1.09 5.70
N VAL A 44 0.46 -0.67 5.55
CA VAL A 44 0.11 0.67 5.10
C VAL A 44 -0.39 1.49 6.29
N ILE A 45 0.16 2.68 6.42
CA ILE A 45 -0.12 3.61 7.52
C ILE A 45 -0.63 4.91 6.90
N VAL A 46 -1.76 5.40 7.40
CA VAL A 46 -2.34 6.69 7.04
C VAL A 46 -2.50 7.52 8.29
N ASN A 47 -1.85 8.68 8.37
CA ASN A 47 -1.87 9.56 9.54
C ASN A 47 -1.67 8.78 10.86
N ASP A 48 -0.56 8.04 10.95
CA ASP A 48 -0.16 7.26 12.13
C ASP A 48 -1.06 6.06 12.49
N THR A 49 -2.09 5.80 11.68
CA THR A 49 -3.03 4.70 11.84
C THR A 49 -2.75 3.60 10.83
N VAL A 50 -2.68 2.36 11.28
CA VAL A 50 -2.55 1.20 10.39
C VAL A 50 -3.87 0.97 9.66
N THR A 51 -3.84 1.07 8.33
CA THR A 51 -5.02 0.89 7.48
C THR A 51 -5.04 -0.44 6.75
N SER A 52 -3.88 -1.04 6.49
CA SER A 52 -3.78 -2.35 5.84
C SER A 52 -2.54 -3.10 6.29
N ILE A 53 -2.64 -4.43 6.35
CA ILE A 53 -1.54 -5.35 6.63
C ILE A 53 -1.61 -6.45 5.58
N ASP A 54 -0.52 -6.68 4.87
CA ASP A 54 -0.32 -7.82 3.99
C ASP A 54 0.84 -8.67 4.52
N ALA A 55 0.55 -9.92 4.87
CA ALA A 55 1.54 -10.85 5.41
C ALA A 55 2.21 -11.70 4.31
N ASP A 56 1.70 -11.65 3.08
CA ASP A 56 2.18 -12.41 1.93
C ASP A 56 2.02 -11.59 0.63
N VAL A 57 2.85 -10.55 0.54
CA VAL A 57 2.88 -9.58 -0.58
C VAL A 57 3.15 -10.28 -1.91
N GLU A 58 3.97 -11.34 -1.93
CA GLU A 58 4.24 -12.13 -3.13
C GLU A 58 2.96 -12.78 -3.66
N SER A 59 2.17 -13.44 -2.78
CA SER A 59 0.89 -14.03 -3.18
C SER A 59 -0.10 -12.98 -3.69
N THR A 60 -0.18 -11.84 -3.02
CA THR A 60 -1.03 -10.71 -3.45
C THR A 60 -0.62 -10.19 -4.81
N ASN A 61 0.69 -9.97 -5.05
CA ASN A 61 1.21 -9.53 -6.34
C ASN A 61 0.94 -10.54 -7.45
N GLN A 62 1.08 -11.84 -7.19
CA GLN A 62 0.75 -12.87 -8.18
C GLN A 62 -0.74 -12.83 -8.56
N LYS A 63 -1.64 -12.63 -7.58
CA LYS A 63 -3.08 -12.46 -7.85
C LYS A 63 -3.38 -11.21 -8.66
N ILE A 64 -2.76 -10.08 -8.32
CA ILE A 64 -2.90 -8.82 -9.07
C ILE A 64 -2.43 -9.01 -10.51
N GLN A 65 -1.26 -9.63 -10.70
CA GLN A 65 -0.73 -9.89 -12.04
C GLN A 65 -1.67 -10.81 -12.83
N HIS A 66 -2.19 -11.86 -12.20
CA HIS A 66 -3.16 -12.75 -12.83
C HIS A 66 -4.45 -12.01 -13.25
N ILE A 67 -4.95 -11.09 -12.42
CA ILE A 67 -6.11 -10.25 -12.75
C ILE A 67 -5.78 -9.34 -13.94
N ILE A 68 -4.63 -8.66 -13.93
CA ILE A 68 -4.18 -7.80 -15.03
C ILE A 68 -4.08 -8.60 -16.34
N ASP A 69 -3.48 -9.78 -16.29
CA ASP A 69 -3.31 -10.65 -17.45
C ASP A 69 -4.66 -11.15 -17.97
N SER A 70 -5.59 -11.51 -17.08
CA SER A 70 -6.95 -11.92 -17.44
C SER A 70 -7.75 -10.78 -18.09
N ALA A 71 -7.64 -9.55 -17.57
CA ALA A 71 -8.27 -8.36 -18.14
C ALA A 71 -7.69 -8.03 -19.52
N ARG A 72 -6.35 -8.12 -19.67
CA ARG A 72 -5.67 -7.95 -20.96
C ARG A 72 -6.11 -8.99 -21.98
N ALA A 73 -6.24 -10.25 -21.58
CA ALA A 73 -6.69 -11.34 -22.45
C ALA A 73 -8.16 -11.23 -22.85
N ALA A 74 -9.00 -10.64 -21.99
CA ALA A 74 -10.42 -10.40 -22.26
C ALA A 74 -10.69 -9.23 -23.22
N GLY A 75 -9.66 -8.44 -23.57
CA GLY A 75 -9.79 -7.33 -24.53
C GLY A 75 -10.41 -6.06 -23.97
N ASP A 76 -10.58 -5.95 -22.64
CA ASP A 76 -11.03 -4.72 -21.99
C ASP A 76 -9.86 -3.71 -21.93
N THR A 77 -9.69 -2.95 -23.02
CA THR A 77 -8.69 -1.89 -23.14
C THR A 77 -9.11 -0.58 -22.45
N MET A 78 -9.76 -0.65 -21.28
CA MET A 78 -9.90 0.53 -20.43
C MET A 78 -8.79 0.51 -19.38
N PRO A 79 -7.87 1.49 -19.38
CA PRO A 79 -6.92 1.62 -18.29
C PRO A 79 -7.72 1.93 -17.02
N MET A 80 -7.85 0.97 -16.11
CA MET A 80 -8.50 1.21 -14.80
C MET A 80 -7.68 2.15 -13.91
N ILE A 81 -6.44 2.46 -14.28
CA ILE A 81 -5.60 3.44 -13.59
C ILE A 81 -4.85 4.24 -14.66
N THR A 82 -5.36 5.43 -14.98
CA THR A 82 -4.57 6.48 -15.63
C THR A 82 -3.86 7.26 -14.53
N PRO A 83 -2.52 7.35 -14.51
CA PRO A 83 -1.84 8.35 -13.69
C PRO A 83 -2.36 9.73 -14.14
N GLY A 84 -2.89 10.52 -13.21
CA GLY A 84 -3.31 11.89 -13.50
C GLY A 84 -2.10 12.72 -13.93
N ASP A 85 -2.31 13.55 -14.96
CA ASP A 85 -1.35 14.55 -15.47
C ASP A 85 -0.85 15.52 -14.38
#